data_AF-A0A174LC37-F1
#
_entry.id   AF-A0A174LC37-F1
#
_cell.length_a   1.000
_cell.length_b   1.000
_cell.length_c   1.000
_cell.angle_alpha   90.00
_cell.angle_beta   90.00
_cell.angle_gamma   90.00
#
_symmetry.space_group_name_H-M   'P 1'
#
loop_
_entity.id
_entity.type
_entity.pdbx_description
1 polymer ?
#
loop_
_entity_poly.entity_id
_entity_poly.type
_entity_poly.pdbx_seq_one_letter_code
_entity_poly.pdbx_strand_id
1 'polypeptide(L)' 'MLENGYNITPHLDMNAQLFTEPLTMVLKSVGNRVSEIRQDGKKRFLKKDTDKVLFDFNLYGVMIQIRFI' A
#
# COMPACT_ATOMS: atom_id res chain seq x y z
N MET A 1 -19.42 6.63 -8.87
CA MET A 1 -18.95 5.23 -8.92
C MET A 1 -17.73 5.14 -8.01
N LEU A 2 -17.91 4.77 -6.75
CA LEU A 2 -16.79 4.47 -5.85
C LEU A 2 -16.57 2.96 -5.97
N GLU A 3 -15.77 2.55 -6.95
CA GLU A 3 -15.51 1.13 -7.22
C GLU A 3 -14.61 0.56 -6.10
N ASN A 4 -15.23 -0.15 -5.14
CA ASN A 4 -14.64 -0.96 -4.05
C ASN A 4 -13.16 -0.70 -3.74
N GLY A 5 -12.84 0.39 -3.06
CA GLY A 5 -11.45 0.71 -2.72
C GLY A 5 -11.26 2.06 -2.04
N TYR A 6 -10.01 2.36 -1.69
CA TYR A 6 -9.59 3.69 -1.27
C TYR A 6 -8.14 3.97 -1.69
N ASN A 7 -7.80 5.26 -1.66
CA ASN A 7 -6.49 5.76 -1.99
C ASN A 7 -5.78 6.23 -0.71
N ILE A 8 -4.49 5.93 -0.59
CA ILE A 8 -3.64 6.41 0.50
C ILE A 8 -2.53 7.28 -0.08
N THR A 9 -2.37 8.49 0.44
CA THR A 9 -1.18 9.32 0.19
C THR A 9 -0.36 9.36 1.49
N PRO A 10 0.75 8.62 1.59
CA PRO A 10 1.62 8.70 2.76
C PRO A 10 2.33 10.05 2.80
N HIS A 11 2.36 10.68 3.96
CA HIS A 11 3.14 11.88 4.23
C HIS A 11 4.17 11.55 5.32
N LEU A 12 5.43 11.43 4.91
CA LEU A 12 6.55 11.11 5.79
C LEU A 12 7.65 12.14 5.56
N ASP A 13 7.95 12.92 6.59
CA ASP A 13 9.05 13.88 6.57
C ASP A 13 10.36 13.16 6.93
N MET A 14 10.87 12.39 5.97
CA MET A 14 12.08 11.59 6.12
C MET A 14 13.18 12.08 5.18
N ASN A 15 14.42 12.05 5.64
CA ASN A 15 15.56 12.44 4.82
C ASN A 15 15.82 11.42 3.71
N ALA A 16 15.66 11.83 2.46
CA ALA A 16 15.82 10.99 1.27
C ALA A 16 17.23 10.40 1.08
N GLN A 17 18.26 10.98 1.70
CA GLN A 17 19.61 10.43 1.67
C GLN A 17 19.82 9.29 2.69
N LEU A 18 18.98 9.25 3.73
CA LEU A 18 19.09 8.25 4.81
C LEU A 18 18.08 7.12 4.67
N PHE A 19 16.95 7.37 4.01
CA PHE A 19 15.85 6.41 3.87
C PHE A 19 15.58 6.13 2.40
N THR A 20 16.43 5.30 1.81
CA THR A 20 16.34 4.88 0.40
C THR A 20 15.56 3.59 0.20
N GLU A 21 15.39 2.81 1.27
CA GLU A 21 14.69 1.53 1.22
C GLU A 21 13.15 1.71 1.30
N PRO A 22 12.37 0.85 0.65
CA PRO A 22 10.92 0.80 0.82
C PRO A 22 10.51 0.55 2.28
N LEU A 23 9.34 1.05 2.67
CA LEU A 23 8.71 0.65 3.93
C LEU A 23 7.58 -0.34 3.68
N THR A 24 7.31 -1.18 4.68
CA THR A 24 6.16 -2.08 4.68
C THR A 24 4.95 -1.39 5.31
N MET A 25 3.84 -1.33 4.57
CA MET A 25 2.55 -0.94 5.12
C MET A 25 1.80 -2.18 5.61
N VAL A 26 1.10 -2.05 6.74
CA VAL A 26 0.24 -3.10 7.32
C VAL A 26 -1.19 -2.61 7.37
N LEU A 27 -2.06 -3.19 6.55
CA LEU A 27 -3.50 -2.95 6.60
C LEU A 27 -4.13 -4.01 7.50
N LYS A 28 -4.73 -3.57 8.61
CA LYS A 28 -5.43 -4.44 9.57
C LYS A 28 -6.92 -4.50 9.24
N SER A 29 -7.59 -5.55 9.70
CA SER A 29 -9.05 -5.76 9.57
C SER A 29 -9.57 -5.79 8.12
N VAL A 30 -8.68 -6.01 7.15
CA VAL A 30 -9.02 -6.15 5.72
C VAL A 30 -8.85 -7.58 5.22
N GLY A 31 -8.01 -8.39 5.88
CA GLY A 31 -7.76 -9.80 5.57
C GLY A 31 -7.67 -10.09 4.06
N ASN A 32 -8.39 -11.12 3.61
CA ASN A 32 -8.38 -11.55 2.21
C ASN A 32 -9.18 -10.65 1.26
N ARG A 33 -9.84 -9.59 1.75
CA ARG A 33 -10.73 -8.73 0.95
C ARG A 33 -9.98 -7.82 0.00
N VAL A 34 -8.67 -7.63 0.15
CA VAL A 34 -7.87 -6.82 -0.79
C VAL A 34 -7.59 -7.60 -2.07
N SER A 35 -8.05 -7.12 -3.21
CA SER A 35 -7.84 -7.74 -4.53
C SER A 35 -6.53 -7.26 -5.17
N GLU A 36 -6.22 -5.97 -5.05
CA GLU A 36 -5.04 -5.36 -5.68
C GLU A 36 -4.54 -4.16 -4.88
N ILE A 37 -3.21 -3.98 -4.84
CA ILE A 37 -2.58 -2.73 -4.44
C ILE A 37 -1.64 -2.28 -5.54
N ARG A 38 -1.73 -1.00 -5.92
CA ARG A 38 -0.85 -0.35 -6.91
C ARG A 38 -0.25 0.93 -6.35
N GLN A 39 0.97 1.23 -6.77
CA GLN A 39 1.61 2.53 -6.55
C GLN A 39 2.54 2.80 -7.73
N ASP A 40 2.59 4.04 -8.20
CA ASP A 40 3.36 4.45 -9.39
C ASP A 40 3.00 3.61 -10.64
N GLY A 41 1.72 3.26 -10.78
CA GLY A 41 1.23 2.39 -11.86
C GLY A 41 1.62 0.90 -11.74
N LYS A 42 2.45 0.52 -10.77
CA LYS A 42 2.95 -0.86 -10.56
C LYS A 42 2.11 -1.60 -9.52
N LYS A 43 1.74 -2.84 -9.81
CA LYS A 43 1.14 -3.75 -8.82
C LYS A 43 2.18 -4.17 -7.78
N ARG A 44 1.80 -4.17 -6.50
CA ARG A 44 2.66 -4.59 -5.39
C ARG A 44 2.40 -6.05 -5.03
N PHE A 45 3.43 -6.71 -4.50
CA PHE A 45 3.29 -8.03 -3.92
C PHE A 45 2.52 -7.92 -2.60
N LEU A 46 1.55 -8.82 -2.40
CA LEU A 46 0.71 -8.84 -1.20
C LEU A 46 1.04 -10.07 -0.37
N LYS A 47 1.48 -9.85 0.87
CA LYS A 47 1.49 -10.91 1.87
C LYS A 47 0.18 -10.84 2.66
N LYS A 48 -0.68 -11.81 2.45
CA LYS A 48 -1.98 -11.91 3.11
C LYS A 48 -1.89 -12.83 4.33
N ASP A 49 -2.60 -12.45 5.37
CA ASP A 49 -2.87 -13.22 6.58
C ASP A 49 -4.38 -13.10 6.88
N THR A 50 -4.89 -13.84 7.87
CA THR A 50 -6.34 -13.91 8.16
C THR A 50 -6.96 -12.54 8.41
N ASP A 51 -6.24 -11.63 9.07
CA ASP A 51 -6.74 -10.31 9.48
C ASP A 51 -6.06 -9.13 8.76
N LYS A 52 -4.90 -9.35 8.12
CA LYS A 52 -4.05 -8.28 7.61
C LYS A 52 -3.47 -8.55 6.23
N VAL A 53 -3.11 -7.46 5.56
CA VAL A 53 -2.33 -7.47 4.32
C VAL A 53 -1.10 -6.59 4.52
N LEU A 54 0.04 -7.11 4.09
CA LEU A 54 1.31 -6.40 4.07
C LEU A 54 1.80 -6.22 2.65
N PHE A 55 2.39 -5.07 2.37
CA PHE A 55 3.04 -4.77 1.10
C PHE A 55 4.08 -3.66 1.29
N ASP A 56 5.13 -3.69 0.48
CA ASP A 56 6.14 -2.64 0.47
C ASP A 56 5.73 -1.49 -0.47
N PHE A 57 6.03 -0.26 -0.06
CA PHE A 57 5.74 0.95 -0.83
C PHE A 57 6.95 1.88 -0.92
N ASN A 58 7.01 2.64 -2.00
CA ASN A 58 7.98 3.69 -2.22
C ASN A 58 7.61 4.91 -1.37
N LEU A 59 8.52 5.33 -0.50
CA LEU A 59 8.34 6.47 0.39
C LEU A 59 8.14 7.80 -0.34
N TYR A 60 8.76 7.92 -1.51
CA TYR A 60 8.72 9.11 -2.37
C TYR A 60 7.83 8.90 -3.59
N GLY A 61 7.05 7.81 -3.60
CA GLY A 61 6.11 7.49 -4.67
C GLY A 61 4.83 8.30 -4.57
N VAL A 62 3.97 8.15 -5.57
CA VAL A 62 2.64 8.77 -5.57
C VAL A 62 1.66 8.00 -4.68
N MET A 63 0.40 8.40 -4.75
CA MET A 63 -0.76 7.73 -4.17
C MET A 63 -0.75 6.21 -4.37
N ILE A 64 -1.02 5.50 -3.28
CA ILE A 64 -1.24 4.05 -3.24
C ILE A 64 -2.73 3.81 -3.46
N GLN A 65 -3.06 2.96 -4.42
CA GLN A 65 -4.43 2.57 -4.75
C GLN A 65 -4.70 1.18 -4.19
N ILE A 66 -5.75 1.05 -3.36
CA ILE A 66 -6.18 -0.23 -2.79
C ILE A 66 -7.55 -0.56 -3.34
N ARG A 67 -7.67 -1.77 -3.90
CA ARG A 67 -8.93 -2.33 -4.39
C ARG A 67 -9.35 -3.50 -3.52
N PHE A 68 -10.65 -3.57 -3.24
CA PHE A 68 -11.28 -4.70 -2.57
C PHE A 68 -11.93 -5.65 -3.58
N ILE A 69 -12.19 -6.88 -3.15
CA ILE A 69 -13.03 -7.86 -3.84
C ILE A 69 -14.49 -7.40 -3.80
#